data_AF-A0A820PFK6-F1
#
_entry.id   AF-A0A820PFK6-F1
#
_cell.length_a   1.000
_cell.length_b   1.000
_cell.length_c   1.000
_cell.angle_alpha   90.00
_cell.angle_beta   90.00
_cell.angle_gamma   90.00
#
_symmetry.space_group_name_H-M   'P 1'
#
loop_
_entity.id
_entity.type
_entity.pdbx_description
1 polymer ?
#
loop_
_entity_poly.entity_id
_entity_poly.type
_entity_poly.pdbx_seq_one_letter_code
_entity_poly.pdbx_strand_id
1 'polypeptide(L)'
;ILNMQAMKGKTATVLEEQKHLRREAVQLTKQSYVEHNVHPGKLLILGLFGSVPWLYVTFAIRMICMSPIVLPTMSQEGALWFQNLTEADPYGLIPLCFV
;
A
#
# COMPACT_ATOMS: atom_id res chain seq x y z
N ILE A 1 15.23 -51.78 1.73
CA ILE A 1 15.89 -50.76 2.61
C ILE A 1 16.91 -49.92 1.82
N LEU A 2 17.83 -50.53 1.04
CA LEU A 2 18.82 -49.81 0.21
C LEU A 2 18.23 -48.81 -0.80
N ASN A 3 17.12 -49.18 -1.48
CA ASN A 3 16.51 -48.32 -2.50
C ASN A 3 15.89 -47.03 -1.93
N MET A 4 15.40 -47.07 -0.68
CA MET A 4 14.88 -45.88 0.02
C MET A 4 15.97 -44.90 0.44
N GLN A 5 17.18 -45.39 0.76
CA GLN A 5 18.31 -44.53 1.09
C GLN A 5 18.88 -43.83 -0.14
N ALA A 6 18.95 -44.53 -1.29
CA ALA A 6 19.34 -43.95 -2.57
C ALA A 6 18.36 -42.84 -3.04
N MET A 7 17.05 -43.06 -2.89
CA MET A 7 16.03 -42.05 -3.21
C MET A 7 16.09 -40.82 -2.30
N LYS A 8 16.38 -41.00 -1.00
CA LYS A 8 16.61 -39.89 -0.05
C LYS A 8 17.85 -39.07 -0.39
N GLY A 9 18.94 -39.71 -0.79
CA GLY A 9 20.16 -39.01 -1.24
C GLY A 9 19.91 -38.16 -2.49
N LYS A 10 19.20 -38.74 -3.48
CA LYS A 10 18.88 -38.05 -4.74
C LYS A 10 17.90 -36.89 -4.57
N THR A 11 16.97 -36.97 -3.62
CA THR A 11 16.07 -35.84 -3.29
C THR A 11 16.78 -34.74 -2.52
N ALA A 12 17.74 -35.08 -1.65
CA ALA A 12 18.56 -34.09 -0.95
C ALA A 12 19.46 -33.31 -1.92
N THR A 13 20.07 -33.98 -2.91
CA THR A 13 20.91 -33.29 -3.91
C THR A 13 20.10 -32.36 -4.80
N VAL A 14 18.91 -32.79 -5.26
CA VAL A 14 18.01 -31.93 -6.06
C VAL A 14 17.53 -30.72 -5.23
N LEU A 15 17.28 -30.91 -3.94
CA LEU A 15 16.88 -29.82 -3.05
C LEU A 15 18.00 -28.77 -2.88
N GLU A 16 19.26 -29.20 -2.74
CA GLU A 16 20.39 -28.29 -2.62
C GLU A 16 20.66 -27.52 -3.93
N GLU A 17 20.52 -28.18 -5.08
CA GLU A 17 20.61 -27.53 -6.39
C GLU A 17 19.52 -26.47 -6.57
N GLN A 18 18.28 -26.79 -6.20
CA GLN A 18 17.17 -25.83 -6.21
C GLN A 18 17.40 -24.64 -5.27
N LYS A 19 17.99 -24.86 -4.09
CA LYS A 19 18.38 -23.76 -3.19
C LYS A 19 19.47 -22.88 -3.81
N HIS A 20 20.44 -23.48 -4.50
CA HIS A 20 21.52 -22.75 -5.16
C HIS A 20 20.99 -21.86 -6.28
N LEU A 21 20.17 -22.42 -7.18
CA LEU A 21 19.51 -21.67 -8.26
C LEU A 21 18.65 -20.52 -7.73
N ARG A 22 17.92 -20.74 -6.62
CA ARG A 22 17.16 -19.66 -5.96
C ARG A 22 18.06 -18.55 -5.43
N ARG A 23 19.23 -18.88 -4.88
CA ARG A 23 20.19 -17.87 -4.39
C ARG A 23 20.77 -17.06 -5.52
N GLU A 24 21.16 -17.71 -6.62
CA GLU A 24 21.65 -17.03 -7.82
C GLU A 24 20.58 -16.10 -8.41
N ALA A 25 19.34 -16.56 -8.54
CA ALA A 25 18.23 -15.74 -9.00
C ALA A 25 18.01 -14.49 -8.12
N VAL A 26 18.08 -14.65 -6.79
CA VAL A 26 17.97 -13.52 -5.84
C VAL A 26 19.14 -12.54 -6.00
N GLN A 27 20.35 -13.03 -6.22
CA GLN A 27 21.53 -12.20 -6.43
C GLN A 27 21.45 -11.40 -7.74
N LEU A 28 21.06 -12.04 -8.84
CA LEU A 28 20.86 -11.39 -10.14
C LEU A 28 19.77 -10.31 -10.05
N THR A 29 18.67 -10.61 -9.36
CA THR A 29 17.59 -9.64 -9.13
C THR A 29 18.09 -8.44 -8.33
N LYS A 30 18.88 -8.68 -7.28
CA LYS A 30 19.47 -7.62 -6.45
C LYS A 30 20.44 -6.75 -7.26
N GLN A 31 21.25 -7.34 -8.13
CA GLN A 31 22.19 -6.61 -8.99
C GLN A 31 21.43 -5.74 -10.00
N SER A 32 20.38 -6.28 -10.62
CA SER A 32 19.51 -5.54 -11.54
C SER A 32 18.88 -4.30 -10.89
N TYR A 33 18.42 -4.41 -9.62
CA TYR A 33 17.87 -3.27 -8.88
C TYR A 33 18.88 -2.14 -8.65
N VAL A 34 20.15 -2.47 -8.41
CA VAL A 34 21.22 -1.49 -8.20
C VAL A 34 21.62 -0.84 -9.52
N GLU A 35 21.81 -1.63 -10.58
CA GLU A 35 22.23 -1.16 -11.89
C GLU A 35 21.21 -0.20 -12.52
N HIS A 36 19.92 -0.53 -12.39
CA HIS A 36 18.84 0.27 -12.97
C HIS A 36 18.23 1.28 -11.96
N ASN A 37 18.78 1.38 -10.74
CA ASN A 37 18.31 2.27 -9.67
C ASN A 37 16.79 2.19 -9.40
N VAL A 38 16.20 1.01 -9.61
CA VAL A 38 14.79 0.73 -9.39
C VAL A 38 14.65 0.02 -8.05
N HIS A 39 14.41 0.79 -7.00
CA HIS A 39 14.13 0.21 -5.70
C HIS A 39 12.65 -0.19 -5.63
N PRO A 40 12.34 -1.47 -5.34
CA PRO A 40 10.95 -1.92 -5.21
C PRO A 40 10.21 -1.20 -4.07
N GLY A 41 10.96 -0.65 -3.11
CA GLY A 41 10.41 0.16 -2.01
C GLY A 41 9.95 1.57 -2.40
N LYS A 42 10.32 2.11 -3.57
CA LYS A 42 9.92 3.48 -3.96
C LYS A 42 8.40 3.62 -4.07
N LEU A 43 7.72 2.61 -4.62
CA LEU A 43 6.26 2.56 -4.69
C LEU A 43 5.61 2.45 -3.30
N LEU A 44 6.19 1.62 -2.43
CA LEU A 44 5.72 1.48 -1.05
C LEU A 44 5.89 2.78 -0.25
N ILE A 45 7.03 3.45 -0.38
CA ILE A 45 7.29 4.72 0.30
C ILE A 45 6.31 5.79 -0.18
N LEU A 46 6.03 5.85 -1.48
CA LEU A 46 5.04 6.78 -2.03
C LEU A 46 3.65 6.55 -1.43
N GLY A 47 3.19 5.28 -1.37
CA GLY A 47 1.90 4.93 -0.76
C GLY A 47 1.84 5.22 0.75
N LEU A 48 2.89 4.86 1.49
CA LEU A 48 2.96 5.08 2.93
C LEU A 48 3.04 6.57 3.29
N PHE A 49 3.81 7.35 2.53
CA PHE A 49 3.96 8.78 2.78
C PHE A 49 2.65 9.53 2.54
N GLY A 50 1.89 9.20 1.48
CA GLY A 50 0.56 9.77 1.25
C GLY A 50 -0.47 9.38 2.30
N SER A 51 -0.34 8.19 2.90
CA SER A 51 -1.32 7.69 3.87
C SER A 51 -1.36 8.47 5.18
N VAL A 52 -0.24 9.04 5.62
CA VAL A 52 -0.17 9.75 6.92
C VAL A 52 -0.96 11.06 6.89
N PRO A 53 -0.76 11.98 5.93
CA PRO A 53 -1.63 13.16 5.79
C PRO A 53 -3.09 12.79 5.56
N TRP A 54 -3.36 11.75 4.76
CA TRP A 54 -4.72 11.29 4.48
C TRP A 54 -5.47 10.85 5.75
N LEU A 55 -4.83 10.02 6.57
CA LEU A 55 -5.39 9.59 7.86
C LEU A 55 -5.60 10.79 8.78
N TYR A 56 -4.61 11.67 8.89
CA TYR A 56 -4.72 12.87 9.72
C TYR A 56 -5.93 13.74 9.33
N VAL A 57 -6.10 14.05 8.04
CA VAL A 57 -7.23 14.85 7.53
C VAL A 57 -8.56 14.13 7.79
N THR A 58 -8.63 12.83 7.53
CA THR A 58 -9.84 12.03 7.76
C THR A 58 -10.27 12.06 9.23
N PHE A 59 -9.33 11.89 10.15
CA PHE A 59 -9.60 11.95 11.59
C PHE A 59 -9.98 13.36 12.04
N ALA A 60 -9.30 14.39 11.54
CA ALA A 60 -9.62 15.78 11.87
C ALA A 60 -11.05 16.16 11.44
N ILE A 61 -11.44 15.81 10.21
CA ILE A 61 -12.80 16.04 9.70
C ILE A 61 -13.82 15.30 10.55
N ARG A 62 -13.57 14.03 10.90
CA ARG A 62 -14.46 13.26 11.76
C ARG A 62 -14.67 13.93 13.13
N MET A 63 -13.60 14.41 13.75
CA MET A 63 -13.69 15.13 15.03
C MET A 63 -14.52 16.40 14.91
N ILE A 64 -14.39 17.13 13.79
CA ILE A 64 -15.21 18.31 13.50
C ILE A 64 -16.69 17.93 13.35
N CYS A 65 -17.00 16.87 12.61
CA CYS A 65 -18.38 16.41 12.39
C CYS A 65 -19.05 15.91 13.67
N MET A 66 -18.28 15.35 14.62
CA MET A 66 -18.79 14.86 15.90
C MET A 66 -18.78 15.94 17.00
N SER A 67 -18.21 17.12 16.73
CA SER A 67 -18.14 18.21 17.70
C SER A 67 -19.54 18.79 17.94
N PRO A 68 -19.93 19.05 19.20
CA PRO A 68 -21.17 19.77 19.50
C PRO A 68 -21.10 21.25 19.11
N ILE A 69 -19.91 21.76 18.78
CA ILE A 69 -19.70 23.13 18.33
C ILE A 69 -19.88 23.16 16.82
N VAL A 70 -21.00 23.75 16.37
CA VAL A 70 -21.24 24.02 14.95
C VAL A 70 -20.24 25.07 14.49
N LEU A 71 -19.39 24.71 13.53
CA LEU A 71 -18.50 25.63 12.83
C LEU A 71 -19.24 26.19 11.61
N PRO A 72 -19.78 27.43 11.66
CA PRO A 72 -20.67 27.95 10.63
C PRO A 72 -19.99 28.06 9.26
N THR A 73 -18.68 28.33 9.26
CA THR A 73 -17.86 28.37 8.04
C THR A 73 -17.83 27.03 7.32
N MET A 74 -17.84 25.91 8.02
CA MET A 74 -17.81 24.59 7.38
C MET A 74 -19.20 24.08 6.97
N SER A 75 -20.26 24.57 7.62
CA SER A 75 -21.63 24.17 7.28
C SER A 75 -22.31 25.05 6.24
N GLN A 76 -21.84 26.29 6.05
CA GLN A 76 -22.47 27.27 5.16
C GLN A 76 -21.56 27.78 4.03
N GLU A 77 -20.24 27.57 4.11
CA GLU A 77 -19.27 28.08 3.13
C GLU A 77 -18.52 26.94 2.40
N GLY A 78 -19.23 25.87 2.06
CA GLY A 78 -18.73 24.86 1.14
C GLY A 78 -18.59 25.37 -0.30
N ALA A 79 -18.23 24.48 -1.23
CA ALA A 79 -17.88 24.85 -2.60
C ALA A 79 -18.76 24.13 -3.63
N LEU A 80 -19.09 24.83 -4.72
CA LEU A 80 -19.84 24.30 -5.86
C LEU A 80 -21.17 23.65 -5.45
N TRP A 81 -21.26 22.31 -5.50
CA TRP A 81 -22.44 21.54 -5.12
C TRP A 81 -22.40 21.03 -3.67
N PHE A 82 -21.25 21.10 -3.01
CA PHE A 82 -21.01 20.58 -1.66
C PHE A 82 -20.89 21.73 -0.67
N GLN A 83 -22.05 22.28 -0.29
CA GLN A 83 -22.18 23.50 0.52
C GLN A 83 -21.93 23.27 2.01
N ASN A 84 -22.21 22.07 2.53
CA ASN A 84 -21.94 21.69 3.91
C ASN A 84 -20.85 20.62 3.95
N LEU A 85 -19.64 21.00 4.37
CA LEU A 85 -18.47 20.12 4.43
C LEU A 85 -18.50 19.15 5.62
N THR A 86 -19.45 19.30 6.54
CA THR A 86 -19.61 18.42 7.72
C THR A 86 -20.59 17.28 7.49
N GLU A 87 -21.29 17.28 6.35
CA GLU A 87 -22.21 16.25 5.93
C GLU A 87 -21.62 15.41 4.79
N ALA A 88 -22.24 14.27 4.48
CA ALA A 88 -21.85 13.50 3.32
C ALA A 88 -22.17 14.27 2.01
N ASP A 89 -21.37 14.04 0.96
CA ASP A 89 -21.64 14.62 -0.36
C ASP A 89 -23.07 14.28 -0.81
N PRO A 90 -23.96 15.27 -0.97
CA PRO A 90 -25.38 15.03 -1.23
C PRO A 90 -25.63 14.36 -2.58
N TYR A 91 -24.72 14.49 -3.53
CA TYR A 91 -24.87 13.95 -4.88
C TYR A 91 -23.88 12.83 -5.21
N GLY A 92 -22.93 12.54 -4.31
CA GLY A 92 -21.89 11.53 -4.54
C GLY A 92 -21.02 11.84 -5.77
N LEU A 93 -20.83 13.11 -6.10
CA LEU A 93 -20.02 13.56 -7.24
C LEU A 93 -18.52 13.57 -6.91
N ILE A 94 -18.14 13.76 -5.64
CA ILE A 94 -16.73 13.78 -5.21
C ILE A 94 -16.00 12.51 -5.68
N PRO A 95 -16.49 11.27 -5.41
CA PRO A 95 -15.83 10.07 -5.91
C PRO A 95 -15.69 10.03 -7.43
N LEU A 96 -16.64 10.59 -8.18
CA LEU A 96 -16.61 10.58 -9.65
C LEU A 96 -15.57 11.55 -10.23
N CYS A 97 -15.22 12.62 -9.50
CA CYS A 97 -14.22 13.59 -9.92
C CYS A 97 -12.76 13.13 -9.72
N PHE A 98 -12.53 12.13 -8.86
CA PHE A 98 -11.20 11.64 -8.49
C PHE A 98 -10.91 10.20 -8.97
N VAL A 99 -11.80 9.61 -9.77
CA VAL A 99 -11.56 8.38 -10.56
C VAL A 99 -10.83 8.75 -11.85
#